data_AF-A0A0F8XJG9-F1
#
_entry.id   AF-A0A0F8XJG9-F1
#
_cell.length_a   1.000
_cell.length_b   1.000
_cell.length_c   1.000
_cell.angle_alpha   90.00
_cell.angle_beta   90.00
_cell.angle_gamma   90.00
#
_symmetry.space_group_name_H-M   'P 1'
#
loop_
_entity.id
_entity.type
_entity.pdbx_description
1 polymer ?
#
loop_
_entity_poly.entity_id
_entity_poly.type
_entity_poly.pdbx_seq_one_letter_code
_entity_poly.pdbx_strand_id
1 'polypeptide(L)'
;MAGWTSPDREKNIWDGTLVSNFQGTSKQTPNDEIDLVNKRYVDGLIHGAVELFLTEDASDIGTYFDLATDSTGNPEENTVTAITAGGTSLIASYASVLNEAVIESITDLESGIYSMHIHASADFPRGMTLYFEFYRRTSGGVETLLATSHDSNILSTSEAQIELHSTVTTDLIWNTGDRVVVKIYGRNTNAASKNITIYIEGDTLSRVEFPAFIPPSAAGTPAGSD
;
A
#
# COMPACT_ATOMS: atom_id res chain seq x y z
N MET A 1 47.67 -5.53 74.04
CA MET A 1 46.25 -5.91 74.14
C MET A 1 45.49 -4.91 73.30
N ALA A 2 45.10 -5.33 72.09
CA ALA A 2 44.62 -4.47 71.02
C ALA A 2 43.12 -4.18 71.18
N GLY A 3 42.75 -2.93 70.89
CA GLY A 3 41.43 -2.36 71.14
C GLY A 3 40.34 -2.87 70.20
N TRP A 4 39.12 -2.82 70.74
CA TRP A 4 37.86 -2.90 70.02
C TRP A 4 37.78 -1.89 68.88
N THR A 5 37.42 -2.35 67.69
CA THR A 5 36.82 -1.54 66.62
C THR A 5 35.50 -2.20 66.21
N SER A 6 34.48 -1.37 65.98
CA SER A 6 33.08 -1.74 65.83
C SER A 6 32.83 -2.70 64.65
N PRO A 7 31.77 -3.53 64.69
CA PRO A 7 31.31 -4.22 63.49
C PRO A 7 30.79 -3.17 62.51
N ASP A 8 31.51 -3.03 61.40
CA ASP A 8 31.07 -2.23 60.27
C ASP A 8 29.71 -2.76 59.79
N ARG A 9 28.80 -1.80 59.66
CA ARG A 9 27.45 -1.96 59.13
C ARG A 9 27.53 -2.81 57.87
N GLU A 10 26.78 -3.92 57.82
CA GLU A 10 26.38 -4.50 56.54
C GLU A 10 25.59 -3.43 55.79
N LYS A 11 26.32 -2.64 55.01
CA LYS A 11 25.73 -1.82 53.95
C LYS A 11 25.04 -2.82 53.05
N ASN A 12 23.72 -2.74 53.08
CA ASN A 12 22.81 -3.26 52.09
C ASN A 12 23.20 -2.64 50.74
N ILE A 13 24.24 -3.19 50.10
CA ILE A 13 24.53 -2.91 48.70
C ILE A 13 23.65 -3.92 47.96
N TRP A 14 22.40 -3.51 47.75
CA TRP A 14 21.81 -3.69 46.44
C TRP A 14 22.80 -3.06 45.46
N ASP A 15 23.83 -3.83 45.13
CA ASP A 15 24.74 -3.59 44.04
C ASP A 15 23.78 -3.65 42.88
N GLY A 16 23.42 -2.47 42.37
CA GLY A 16 22.70 -2.32 41.12
C GLY A 16 23.61 -2.86 40.05
N THR A 17 23.75 -4.19 40.03
CA THR A 17 24.50 -4.96 39.07
C THR A 17 23.85 -4.54 37.80
N LEU A 18 24.58 -3.69 37.08
CA LEU A 18 24.26 -3.29 35.74
C LEU A 18 23.81 -4.58 35.10
N VAL A 19 22.53 -4.66 34.74
CA VAL A 19 22.09 -5.68 33.81
C VAL A 19 23.03 -5.43 32.66
N SER A 20 24.05 -6.27 32.52
CA SER A 20 25.03 -6.11 31.47
C SER A 20 24.16 -6.31 30.24
N ASN A 21 23.78 -5.21 29.61
CA ASN A 21 23.04 -5.25 28.38
C ASN A 21 23.95 -6.05 27.46
N PHE A 22 23.64 -7.34 27.30
CA PHE A 22 24.35 -8.22 26.41
C PHE A 22 24.02 -7.69 25.02
N GLN A 23 24.81 -6.73 24.56
CA GLN A 23 24.77 -6.24 23.19
C GLN A 23 25.51 -7.27 22.35
N GLY A 24 24.83 -8.37 22.05
CA GLY A 24 25.27 -9.35 21.08
C GLY A 24 24.91 -8.87 19.68
N THR A 25 25.90 -8.68 18.81
CA THR A 25 25.65 -8.59 17.37
C THR A 25 25.65 -10.00 16.81
N SER A 26 24.47 -10.61 16.70
CA SER A 26 24.33 -11.82 15.87
C SER A 26 24.51 -11.42 14.41
N LYS A 27 25.50 -12.02 13.73
CA LYS A 27 25.68 -11.91 12.27
C LYS A 27 24.97 -13.05 11.51
N GLN A 28 24.22 -13.89 12.20
CA GLN A 28 23.54 -15.03 11.61
C GLN A 28 22.05 -14.71 11.46
N THR A 29 21.48 -15.08 10.32
CA THR A 29 20.04 -15.06 10.13
C THR A 29 19.41 -15.99 11.15
N PRO A 30 18.47 -15.51 11.98
CA PRO A 30 17.73 -16.34 12.92
C PRO A 30 17.12 -17.56 12.24
N ASN A 31 17.27 -18.73 12.85
CA ASN A 31 16.72 -20.00 12.38
C ASN A 31 15.88 -20.72 13.43
N ASP A 32 15.92 -20.28 14.69
CA ASP A 32 15.08 -20.74 15.80
C ASP A 32 14.28 -19.59 16.43
N GLU A 33 13.09 -19.89 16.97
CA GLU A 33 12.17 -18.89 17.56
C GLU A 33 12.76 -18.11 18.75
N ILE A 34 13.81 -18.66 19.37
CA ILE A 34 14.47 -18.07 20.55
C ILE A 34 15.76 -17.33 20.20
N ASP A 35 16.09 -17.23 18.91
CA ASP A 35 17.29 -16.53 18.48
C ASP A 35 17.21 -15.05 18.80
N LEU A 36 18.35 -14.50 19.21
CA LEU A 36 18.48 -13.08 19.49
C LEU A 36 18.40 -12.29 18.18
N VAL A 37 17.35 -11.48 18.08
CA VAL A 37 17.09 -10.59 16.96
C VAL A 37 17.34 -9.14 17.35
N ASN A 38 17.84 -8.35 16.41
CA ASN A 38 17.90 -6.90 16.61
C ASN A 38 16.56 -6.26 16.18
N LYS A 39 16.29 -5.04 16.65
CA LYS A 39 15.06 -4.31 16.30
C LYS A 39 14.89 -4.18 14.79
N ARG A 40 15.99 -3.94 14.05
CA ARG A 40 15.97 -3.86 12.58
C ARG A 40 15.50 -5.16 11.91
N TYR A 41 15.83 -6.32 12.46
CA TYR A 41 15.34 -7.61 11.98
C TYR A 41 13.84 -7.76 12.25
N VAL A 42 13.40 -7.43 13.46
CA VAL A 42 11.97 -7.50 13.84
C VAL A 42 11.14 -6.53 13.01
N ASP A 43 11.60 -5.29 12.86
CA ASP A 43 10.93 -4.30 12.03
C ASP A 43 10.95 -4.69 10.54
N GLY A 44 11.95 -5.48 10.12
CA GLY A 44 12.09 -6.00 8.75
C GLY A 44 11.24 -7.22 8.45
N LEU A 45 10.53 -7.76 9.44
CA LEU A 45 9.56 -8.84 9.27
C LEU A 45 8.10 -8.31 9.23
N ILE A 46 7.88 -7.03 9.51
CA ILE A 46 6.55 -6.45 9.43
C ILE A 46 6.27 -6.12 7.96
N HIS A 47 5.50 -6.99 7.32
CA HIS A 47 5.02 -6.78 5.97
C HIS A 47 3.69 -6.02 6.07
N GLY A 48 3.62 -4.85 5.42
CA GLY A 48 2.46 -3.97 5.46
C GLY A 48 1.61 -4.10 4.20
N ALA A 49 0.31 -3.87 4.33
CA ALA A 49 -0.49 -3.48 3.17
C ALA A 49 -0.22 -2.00 2.88
N VAL A 50 0.05 -1.67 1.62
CA VAL A 50 0.08 -0.30 1.14
C VAL A 50 -1.31 0.02 0.62
N GLU A 51 -1.86 1.13 1.11
CA GLU A 51 -3.15 1.66 0.68
C GLU A 51 -2.90 2.95 -0.10
N LEU A 52 -3.52 3.08 -1.27
CA LEU A 52 -3.47 4.31 -2.06
C LEU A 52 -4.88 4.75 -2.47
N PHE A 53 -5.22 6.00 -2.18
CA PHE A 53 -6.53 6.61 -2.40
C PHE A 53 -6.63 7.21 -3.81
N LEU A 54 -7.76 6.99 -4.46
CA LEU A 54 -8.07 7.59 -5.77
C LEU A 54 -8.51 9.04 -5.55
N THR A 55 -7.89 9.97 -6.28
CA THR A 55 -8.19 11.41 -6.20
C THR A 55 -8.66 11.96 -7.55
N GLU A 56 -9.25 13.17 -7.56
CA GLU A 56 -9.52 13.89 -8.82
C GLU A 56 -8.33 14.75 -9.30
N ASP A 57 -7.27 14.81 -8.51
CA ASP A 57 -6.08 15.59 -8.83
C ASP A 57 -5.38 15.02 -10.08
N ALA A 58 -5.09 15.90 -11.03
CA ALA A 58 -4.41 15.51 -12.26
C ALA A 58 -2.96 15.11 -11.97
N SER A 59 -2.57 13.93 -12.45
CA SER A 59 -1.20 13.44 -12.32
C SER A 59 -0.23 14.17 -13.25
N ASP A 60 1.06 14.06 -12.95
CA ASP A 60 2.15 14.48 -13.84
C ASP A 60 2.23 13.62 -15.12
N ILE A 61 1.58 12.45 -15.13
CA ILE A 61 1.37 11.64 -16.33
C ILE A 61 0.09 12.13 -17.02
N GLY A 62 0.22 12.63 -18.25
CA GLY A 62 -0.92 13.11 -19.02
C GLY A 62 -2.04 12.06 -19.12
N THR A 63 -3.28 12.51 -18.91
CA THR A 63 -4.53 11.72 -18.85
C THR A 63 -4.74 10.85 -17.60
N TYR A 64 -3.87 10.92 -16.60
CA TYR A 64 -4.00 10.16 -15.36
C TYR A 64 -4.40 11.08 -14.21
N PHE A 65 -5.00 10.50 -13.19
CA PHE A 65 -5.21 11.09 -11.88
C PHE A 65 -4.20 10.52 -10.87
N ASP A 66 -4.07 11.14 -9.71
CA ASP A 66 -3.15 10.67 -8.69
C ASP A 66 -3.73 9.53 -7.82
N LEU A 67 -2.83 8.66 -7.37
CA LEU A 67 -3.05 7.77 -6.23
C LEU A 67 -2.26 8.34 -5.05
N ALA A 68 -2.97 8.85 -4.05
CA ALA A 68 -2.38 9.47 -2.86
C ALA A 68 -2.19 8.45 -1.74
N THR A 69 -1.18 8.65 -0.89
CA THR A 69 -0.93 7.81 0.30
C THR A 69 -1.85 8.13 1.47
N ASP A 70 -2.46 9.31 1.46
CA ASP A 70 -3.42 9.76 2.47
C ASP A 70 -4.69 10.24 1.77
N SER A 71 -5.83 10.20 2.48
CA SER A 71 -7.06 10.84 2.02
C SER A 71 -6.86 12.35 1.91
N THR A 72 -7.30 12.95 0.81
CA THR A 72 -7.18 14.41 0.57
C THR A 72 -8.03 15.25 1.52
N GLY A 73 -9.09 14.67 2.09
CA GLY A 73 -10.08 15.40 2.91
C GLY A 73 -11.02 16.28 2.07
N ASN A 74 -10.95 16.16 0.74
CA ASN A 74 -11.85 16.82 -0.19
C ASN A 74 -13.26 16.23 -0.15
N PRO A 75 -14.29 16.96 -0.59
CA PRO A 75 -15.62 16.40 -0.80
C PRO A 75 -15.59 15.23 -1.80
N GLU A 76 -16.67 14.45 -1.82
CA GLU A 76 -16.83 13.38 -2.82
C GLU A 76 -16.89 13.95 -4.23
N GLU A 77 -16.16 13.33 -5.13
CA GLU A 77 -16.09 13.65 -6.55
C GLU A 77 -16.47 12.43 -7.39
N ASN A 78 -16.83 12.66 -8.65
CA ASN A 78 -17.25 11.55 -9.52
C ASN A 78 -16.76 11.68 -10.95
N THR A 79 -16.58 10.51 -11.58
CA THR A 79 -16.26 10.38 -12.99
C THR A 79 -17.35 9.60 -13.70
N VAL A 80 -18.01 10.22 -14.67
CA VAL A 80 -19.05 9.61 -15.50
C VAL A 80 -18.48 9.26 -16.87
N THR A 81 -18.59 8.00 -17.28
CA THR A 81 -18.10 7.53 -18.59
C THR A 81 -19.16 6.74 -19.34
N ALA A 82 -19.34 7.08 -20.62
CA ALA A 82 -20.17 6.30 -21.53
C ALA A 82 -19.42 5.04 -21.99
N ILE A 83 -19.95 3.88 -21.63
CA ILE A 83 -19.41 2.58 -22.04
C ILE A 83 -20.09 2.15 -23.34
N THR A 84 -19.26 1.87 -24.35
CA THR A 84 -19.73 1.52 -25.70
C THR A 84 -20.61 0.27 -25.68
N ALA A 85 -21.67 0.25 -26.50
CA ALA A 85 -22.55 -0.90 -26.66
C ALA A 85 -21.77 -2.19 -26.98
N GLY A 86 -22.05 -3.27 -26.24
CA GLY A 86 -21.39 -4.57 -26.41
C GLY A 86 -19.88 -4.56 -26.18
N GLY A 87 -19.36 -3.56 -25.47
CA GLY A 87 -17.93 -3.32 -25.38
C GLY A 87 -17.42 -3.00 -23.97
N THR A 88 -16.13 -2.67 -23.94
CA THR A 88 -15.39 -2.25 -22.75
C THR A 88 -14.86 -0.84 -23.00
N SER A 89 -14.86 0.01 -21.98
CA SER A 89 -14.29 1.36 -22.07
C SER A 89 -13.55 1.70 -20.79
N LEU A 90 -12.42 2.38 -20.91
CA LEU A 90 -11.66 2.92 -19.78
C LEU A 90 -12.47 4.05 -19.16
N ILE A 91 -12.65 3.99 -17.84
CA ILE A 91 -13.31 5.04 -17.05
C ILE A 91 -12.26 6.05 -16.59
N ALA A 92 -11.21 5.57 -15.91
CA ALA A 92 -10.14 6.41 -15.40
C ALA A 92 -8.85 5.61 -15.23
N SER A 93 -7.72 6.31 -15.31
CA SER A 93 -6.38 5.79 -15.01
C SER A 93 -5.77 6.61 -13.88
N TYR A 94 -5.16 5.93 -12.93
CA TYR A 94 -4.56 6.54 -11.75
C TYR A 94 -3.10 6.10 -11.63
N ALA A 95 -2.23 6.98 -11.14
CA ALA A 95 -0.82 6.69 -10.88
C ALA A 95 -0.38 7.22 -9.52
N SER A 96 0.38 6.42 -8.75
CA SER A 96 0.95 6.88 -7.47
C SER A 96 1.78 8.12 -7.63
N VAL A 97 1.70 9.09 -6.73
CA VAL A 97 2.46 10.36 -6.85
C VAL A 97 3.98 10.08 -6.95
N LEU A 98 4.67 10.80 -7.85
CA LEU A 98 6.12 10.67 -8.02
C LEU A 98 6.88 11.22 -6.79
N ASN A 99 7.94 10.52 -6.36
CA ASN A 99 8.73 10.86 -5.17
C ASN A 99 7.96 10.78 -3.84
N GLU A 100 6.84 10.06 -3.82
CA GLU A 100 6.10 9.80 -2.59
C GLU A 100 6.90 8.86 -1.68
N ALA A 101 7.11 9.25 -0.42
CA ALA A 101 8.07 8.57 0.46
C ALA A 101 7.74 7.09 0.69
N VAL A 102 6.44 6.77 0.79
CA VAL A 102 5.97 5.38 0.95
C VAL A 102 6.30 4.58 -0.31
N ILE A 103 6.02 5.11 -1.51
CA ILE A 103 6.24 4.42 -2.78
C ILE A 103 7.73 4.21 -3.06
N GLU A 104 8.56 5.23 -2.80
CA GLU A 104 10.01 5.14 -2.98
C GLU A 104 10.68 4.21 -1.97
N SER A 105 9.99 3.90 -0.86
CA SER A 105 10.48 2.96 0.15
C SER A 105 10.13 1.50 -0.17
N ILE A 106 9.26 1.23 -1.15
CA ILE A 106 8.94 -0.13 -1.57
C ILE A 106 10.19 -0.75 -2.22
N THR A 107 10.50 -1.98 -1.84
CA THR A 107 11.60 -2.75 -2.45
C THR A 107 11.11 -3.95 -3.23
N ASP A 108 10.02 -4.56 -2.78
CA ASP A 108 9.36 -5.65 -3.48
C ASP A 108 7.85 -5.44 -3.44
N LEU A 109 7.20 -5.67 -4.58
CA LEU A 109 5.77 -5.97 -4.61
C LEU A 109 5.59 -7.44 -4.29
N GLU A 110 4.82 -7.73 -3.25
CA GLU A 110 4.68 -9.10 -2.77
C GLU A 110 3.56 -9.83 -3.52
N SER A 111 3.72 -11.14 -3.67
CA SER A 111 2.63 -12.01 -4.08
C SER A 111 1.50 -11.97 -3.07
N GLY A 112 0.26 -11.96 -3.55
CA GLY A 112 -0.91 -11.88 -2.69
C GLY A 112 -2.14 -11.31 -3.39
N ILE A 113 -3.06 -10.81 -2.56
CA ILE A 113 -4.33 -10.25 -3.01
C ILE A 113 -4.17 -8.75 -3.14
N TYR A 114 -4.48 -8.25 -4.33
CA TYR A 114 -4.53 -6.83 -4.65
C TYR A 114 -6.00 -6.48 -4.75
N SER A 115 -6.47 -5.60 -3.86
CA SER A 115 -7.88 -5.29 -3.66
C SER A 115 -8.19 -3.86 -4.07
N MET A 116 -9.42 -3.63 -4.50
CA MET A 116 -9.96 -2.31 -4.78
C MET A 116 -11.30 -2.16 -4.09
N HIS A 117 -11.37 -1.12 -3.26
CA HIS A 117 -12.58 -0.59 -2.70
C HIS A 117 -13.04 0.57 -3.58
N ILE A 118 -14.24 0.51 -4.15
CA ILE A 118 -14.77 1.60 -4.98
C ILE A 118 -16.27 1.73 -4.84
N HIS A 119 -16.75 2.96 -4.91
CA HIS A 119 -18.18 3.27 -5.01
C HIS A 119 -18.56 3.51 -6.47
N ALA A 120 -19.62 2.88 -6.96
CA ALA A 120 -20.08 3.07 -8.33
C ALA A 120 -21.58 2.89 -8.52
N SER A 121 -22.09 3.43 -9.63
CA SER A 121 -23.46 3.24 -10.11
C SER A 121 -23.47 3.18 -11.65
N ALA A 122 -24.58 2.72 -12.21
CA ALA A 122 -24.83 2.78 -13.66
C ALA A 122 -26.19 3.44 -13.94
N ASP A 123 -26.31 4.13 -15.07
CA ASP A 123 -27.59 4.71 -15.51
C ASP A 123 -28.63 3.65 -15.92
N PHE A 124 -28.21 2.39 -15.99
CA PHE A 124 -29.05 1.26 -16.35
C PHE A 124 -28.62 -0.03 -15.60
N PRO A 125 -29.50 -0.66 -14.80
CA PRO A 125 -29.11 -1.72 -13.85
C PRO A 125 -29.06 -3.12 -14.47
N ARG A 126 -28.58 -3.25 -15.71
CA ARG A 126 -28.48 -4.55 -16.40
C ARG A 126 -27.27 -4.56 -17.31
N GLY A 127 -26.45 -5.61 -17.21
CA GLY A 127 -25.32 -5.81 -18.13
C GLY A 127 -24.21 -4.76 -18.02
N MET A 128 -24.18 -4.01 -16.92
CA MET A 128 -23.14 -3.05 -16.59
C MET A 128 -22.31 -3.61 -15.43
N THR A 129 -21.03 -3.83 -15.65
CA THR A 129 -20.07 -4.28 -14.64
C THR A 129 -18.80 -3.45 -14.72
N LEU A 130 -17.99 -3.48 -13.67
CA LEU A 130 -16.68 -2.86 -13.65
C LEU A 130 -15.61 -3.89 -13.29
N TYR A 131 -14.39 -3.65 -13.75
CA TYR A 131 -13.20 -4.36 -13.31
C TYR A 131 -12.01 -3.40 -13.32
N PHE A 132 -10.96 -3.74 -12.60
CA PHE A 132 -9.70 -3.01 -12.64
C PHE A 132 -8.52 -3.87 -13.09
N GLU A 133 -7.50 -3.16 -13.55
CA GLU A 133 -6.18 -3.68 -13.86
C GLU A 133 -5.12 -2.95 -13.03
N PHE A 134 -4.15 -3.71 -12.51
CA PHE A 134 -3.03 -3.22 -11.73
C PHE A 134 -1.75 -3.34 -12.52
N TYR A 135 -0.99 -2.25 -12.58
CA TYR A 135 0.20 -2.10 -13.38
C TYR A 135 1.37 -1.60 -12.53
N ARG A 136 2.58 -2.03 -12.90
CA ARG A 136 3.81 -1.32 -12.57
C ARG A 136 4.18 -0.43 -13.74
N ARG A 137 4.50 0.83 -13.46
CA ARG A 137 5.08 1.77 -14.41
C ARG A 137 6.53 2.04 -14.02
N THR A 138 7.45 1.76 -14.94
CA THR A 138 8.88 2.05 -14.72
C THR A 138 9.14 3.56 -14.80
N SER A 139 10.24 4.03 -14.21
CA SER A 139 10.71 5.42 -14.36
C SER A 139 10.95 5.84 -15.82
N GLY A 140 11.22 4.88 -16.72
CA GLY A 140 11.29 5.08 -18.16
C GLY A 140 9.93 5.20 -18.86
N GLY A 141 8.83 5.11 -18.12
CA GLY A 141 7.45 5.27 -18.61
C GLY A 141 6.83 4.01 -19.22
N VAL A 142 7.46 2.84 -19.07
CA VAL A 142 6.92 1.56 -19.56
C VAL A 142 5.98 0.97 -18.52
N GLU A 143 4.75 0.66 -18.93
CA GLU A 143 3.75 -0.02 -18.10
C GLU A 143 3.74 -1.53 -18.35
N THR A 144 3.72 -2.30 -17.26
CA THR A 144 3.58 -3.75 -17.27
C THR A 144 2.35 -4.14 -16.47
N LEU A 145 1.40 -4.82 -17.11
CA LEU A 145 0.22 -5.37 -16.44
C LEU A 145 0.66 -6.48 -15.48
N LEU A 146 0.29 -6.35 -14.21
CA LEU A 146 0.59 -7.34 -13.17
C LEU A 146 -0.61 -8.22 -12.87
N ALA A 147 -1.81 -7.63 -12.81
CA ALA A 147 -3.03 -8.36 -12.51
C ALA A 147 -4.27 -7.70 -13.12
N THR A 148 -5.25 -8.54 -13.45
CA THR A 148 -6.60 -8.13 -13.84
C THR A 148 -7.58 -8.74 -12.84
N SER A 149 -8.46 -7.92 -12.29
CA SER A 149 -9.52 -8.40 -11.39
C SER A 149 -10.65 -9.11 -12.13
N HIS A 150 -11.49 -9.77 -11.36
CA HIS A 150 -12.76 -10.27 -11.85
C HIS A 150 -13.74 -9.12 -12.13
N ASP A 151 -14.79 -9.38 -12.91
CA ASP A 151 -15.89 -8.43 -13.05
C ASP A 151 -16.68 -8.32 -11.75
N SER A 152 -17.11 -7.09 -11.43
CA SER A 152 -18.07 -6.85 -10.38
C SER A 152 -19.40 -7.57 -10.64
N ASN A 153 -20.23 -7.63 -9.60
CA ASN A 153 -21.66 -7.82 -9.81
C ASN A 153 -22.24 -6.71 -10.70
N ILE A 154 -23.42 -6.96 -11.27
CA ILE A 154 -24.13 -5.94 -12.05
C ILE A 154 -24.39 -4.72 -11.18
N LEU A 155 -24.02 -3.54 -11.70
CA LEU A 155 -24.16 -2.26 -11.00
C LEU A 155 -25.62 -1.87 -10.81
N SER A 156 -25.91 -1.26 -9.65
CA SER A 156 -27.19 -0.63 -9.36
C SER A 156 -27.31 0.76 -9.99
N THR A 157 -28.53 1.28 -10.02
CA THR A 157 -28.80 2.68 -10.39
C THR A 157 -28.55 3.69 -9.27
N SER A 158 -28.35 3.20 -8.05
CA SER A 158 -27.83 3.98 -6.94
C SER A 158 -26.36 3.64 -6.74
N GLU A 159 -25.62 4.60 -6.20
CA GLU A 159 -24.28 4.36 -5.67
C GLU A 159 -24.29 3.17 -4.70
N ALA A 160 -23.29 2.32 -4.84
CA ALA A 160 -23.02 1.23 -3.92
C ALA A 160 -21.51 0.96 -3.85
N GLN A 161 -21.07 0.52 -2.67
CA GLN A 161 -19.73 -0.02 -2.46
C GLN A 161 -19.55 -1.32 -3.24
N ILE A 162 -18.40 -1.45 -3.88
CA ILE A 162 -17.97 -2.61 -4.66
C ILE A 162 -16.56 -2.95 -4.23
N GLU A 163 -16.37 -4.22 -3.86
CA GLU A 163 -15.07 -4.78 -3.58
C GLU A 163 -14.63 -5.65 -4.74
N LEU A 164 -13.48 -5.34 -5.31
CA LEU A 164 -12.82 -6.16 -6.31
C LEU A 164 -11.48 -6.63 -5.81
N HIS A 165 -11.03 -7.75 -6.34
CA HIS A 165 -9.70 -8.24 -6.08
C HIS A 165 -9.13 -8.97 -7.29
N SER A 166 -7.81 -9.04 -7.29
CA SER A 166 -6.98 -9.81 -8.21
C SER A 166 -5.83 -10.44 -7.43
N THR A 167 -5.14 -11.41 -8.03
CA THR A 167 -4.03 -12.10 -7.40
C THR A 167 -2.75 -11.92 -8.20
N VAL A 168 -1.68 -11.50 -7.53
CA VAL A 168 -0.31 -11.54 -8.06
C VAL A 168 0.37 -12.77 -7.47
N THR A 169 0.92 -13.64 -8.30
CA THR A 169 1.37 -14.98 -7.87
C THR A 169 2.86 -15.06 -7.57
N THR A 170 3.62 -14.02 -7.86
CA THR A 170 5.07 -13.97 -7.70
C THR A 170 5.49 -12.59 -7.24
N ASP A 171 6.43 -12.53 -6.31
CA ASP A 171 7.02 -11.27 -5.88
C ASP A 171 7.75 -10.60 -7.06
N LEU A 172 7.71 -9.28 -7.13
CA LEU A 172 8.36 -8.48 -8.16
C LEU A 172 9.27 -7.44 -7.53
N ILE A 173 10.51 -7.37 -8.03
CA ILE A 173 11.46 -6.32 -7.66
C ILE A 173 10.88 -4.96 -8.03
N TRP A 174 10.82 -4.07 -7.05
CA TRP A 174 10.45 -2.67 -7.20
C TRP A 174 11.72 -1.82 -7.26
N ASN A 175 11.87 -1.03 -8.32
CA ASN A 175 12.99 -0.12 -8.46
C ASN A 175 12.58 1.29 -8.04
N THR A 176 13.54 2.05 -7.51
CA THR A 176 13.35 3.48 -7.23
C THR A 176 12.82 4.23 -8.47
N GLY A 177 11.81 5.09 -8.24
CA GLY A 177 11.09 5.82 -9.29
C GLY A 177 10.06 5.00 -10.08
N ASP A 178 9.86 3.72 -9.76
CA ASP A 178 8.69 3.00 -10.25
C ASP A 178 7.41 3.51 -9.59
N ARG A 179 6.29 3.40 -10.31
CA ARG A 179 4.98 3.88 -9.88
C ARG A 179 3.94 2.79 -9.98
N VAL A 180 3.01 2.80 -9.05
CA VAL A 180 1.79 1.99 -9.12
C VAL A 180 0.84 2.66 -10.09
N VAL A 181 0.25 1.89 -10.99
CA VAL A 181 -0.79 2.37 -11.90
C VAL A 181 -2.02 1.48 -11.77
N VAL A 182 -3.19 2.10 -11.67
CA VAL A 182 -4.47 1.41 -11.62
C VAL A 182 -5.36 1.94 -12.73
N LYS A 183 -5.99 1.05 -13.49
CA LYS A 183 -6.94 1.41 -14.55
C LYS A 183 -8.27 0.76 -14.30
N ILE A 184 -9.34 1.54 -14.39
CA ILE A 184 -10.70 1.09 -14.11
C ILE A 184 -11.49 1.07 -15.40
N TYR A 185 -12.14 -0.05 -15.68
CA TYR A 185 -12.86 -0.28 -16.91
C TYR A 185 -14.32 -0.62 -16.62
N GLY A 186 -15.20 -0.10 -17.46
CA GLY A 186 -16.59 -0.49 -17.51
C GLY A 186 -16.85 -1.47 -18.66
N ARG A 187 -17.70 -2.47 -18.42
CA ARG A 187 -18.24 -3.37 -19.46
C ARG A 187 -19.73 -3.15 -19.62
N ASN A 188 -20.18 -3.15 -20.87
CA ASN A 188 -21.57 -2.96 -21.23
C ASN A 188 -22.00 -4.05 -22.21
N THR A 189 -22.83 -4.99 -21.77
CA THR A 189 -23.38 -6.06 -22.62
C THR A 189 -24.68 -5.67 -23.32
N ASN A 190 -25.10 -4.40 -23.22
CA ASN A 190 -26.33 -3.91 -23.84
C ASN A 190 -26.11 -3.46 -25.28
N ALA A 191 -27.20 -3.39 -26.04
CA ALA A 191 -27.21 -2.94 -27.44
C ALA A 191 -27.03 -1.43 -27.63
N ALA A 192 -27.05 -0.64 -26.56
CA ALA A 192 -26.83 0.81 -26.58
C ALA A 192 -25.77 1.20 -25.56
N SER A 193 -25.06 2.29 -25.81
CA SER A 193 -24.12 2.86 -24.83
C SER A 193 -24.87 3.27 -23.57
N LYS A 194 -24.20 3.06 -22.43
CA LYS A 194 -24.71 3.32 -21.08
C LYS A 194 -23.61 3.91 -20.22
N ASN A 195 -23.99 4.71 -19.25
CA ASN A 195 -23.03 5.40 -18.38
C ASN A 195 -22.76 4.58 -17.13
N ILE A 196 -21.50 4.53 -16.74
CA ILE A 196 -21.06 4.15 -15.40
C ILE A 196 -20.51 5.41 -14.73
N THR A 197 -20.86 5.60 -13.46
CA THR A 197 -20.30 6.62 -12.59
C THR A 197 -19.48 5.93 -11.52
N ILE A 198 -18.23 6.36 -11.33
CA ILE A 198 -17.44 6.03 -10.15
C ILE A 198 -17.38 7.24 -9.23
N TYR A 199 -17.40 6.99 -7.92
CA TYR A 199 -17.33 8.00 -6.88
C TYR A 199 -16.02 7.82 -6.12
N ILE A 200 -15.31 8.93 -5.95
CA ILE A 200 -13.97 9.00 -5.37
C ILE A 200 -13.95 10.09 -4.31
N GLU A 201 -12.98 10.02 -3.40
CA GLU A 201 -12.84 10.98 -2.30
C GLU A 201 -14.08 11.08 -1.38
N GLY A 202 -14.12 12.09 -0.51
CA GLY A 202 -15.16 12.25 0.50
C GLY A 202 -15.29 11.03 1.42
N ASP A 203 -16.53 10.67 1.73
CA ASP A 203 -16.84 9.52 2.58
C ASP A 203 -16.67 8.17 1.87
N THR A 204 -16.49 8.15 0.54
CA THR A 204 -16.32 6.91 -0.22
C THR A 204 -14.94 6.30 -0.02
N LEU A 205 -13.90 7.15 0.10
CA LEU A 205 -12.51 6.74 0.28
C LEU A 205 -12.10 5.58 -0.64
N SER A 206 -12.52 5.65 -1.91
CA SER A 206 -12.16 4.69 -2.95
C SER A 206 -10.63 4.55 -3.02
N ARG A 207 -10.14 3.31 -2.93
CA ARG A 207 -8.70 3.03 -2.77
C ARG A 207 -8.31 1.66 -3.32
N VAL A 208 -7.01 1.52 -3.60
CA VAL A 208 -6.37 0.23 -3.90
C VAL A 208 -5.50 -0.18 -2.71
N GLU A 209 -5.54 -1.46 -2.35
CA GLU A 209 -4.76 -2.03 -1.25
C GLU A 209 -3.96 -3.22 -1.79
N PHE A 210 -2.68 -3.29 -1.44
CA PHE A 210 -1.81 -4.38 -1.90
C PHE A 210 -0.65 -4.66 -0.94
N PRO A 211 -0.17 -5.91 -0.87
CA PRO A 211 0.99 -6.24 -0.07
C PRO A 211 2.26 -5.74 -0.74
N ALA A 212 3.13 -5.09 0.03
CA ALA A 212 4.43 -4.65 -0.43
C ALA A 212 5.44 -4.67 0.72
N PHE A 213 6.69 -4.96 0.38
CA PHE A 213 7.77 -4.94 1.34
C PHE A 213 8.43 -3.57 1.38
N ILE A 214 8.27 -2.89 2.52
CA ILE A 214 8.97 -1.65 2.86
C ILE A 214 9.96 -2.01 3.98
N PRO A 215 11.28 -1.95 3.72
CA PRO A 215 12.24 -2.23 4.75
C PRO A 215 12.15 -1.13 5.82
N PRO A 216 12.35 -1.46 7.10
CA PRO A 216 12.50 -0.45 8.13
C PRO A 216 13.65 0.46 7.72
N SER A 217 13.31 1.73 7.55
CA SER A 217 14.25 2.75 7.10
C SER A 217 15.54 2.66 7.91
N ALA A 218 16.69 2.83 7.24
CA ALA A 218 17.96 3.06 7.91
C ALA A 218 17.94 4.47 8.55
N ALA A 219 17.00 4.74 9.46
CA ALA A 219 16.94 5.96 10.23
C ALA A 219 17.99 5.88 11.35
N GLY A 220 19.22 6.26 11.03
CA GLY A 220 20.28 6.46 12.02
C GLY A 220 21.68 6.11 11.53
N THR A 221 22.21 6.86 10.56
CA THR A 221 23.65 7.11 10.55
C THR A 221 23.85 8.43 11.31
N PRO A 222 24.35 8.43 12.56
CA PRO A 222 24.83 9.66 13.16
C PRO A 222 25.90 10.21 12.21
N ALA A 223 25.76 11.48 11.82
CA ALA A 223 26.82 12.17 11.11
C ALA A 223 28.13 11.95 11.87
N GLY A 224 29.12 11.39 11.17
CA GLY A 224 30.45 11.22 11.72
C GLY A 224 30.97 12.58 12.20
N SER A 225 31.32 12.66 13.47
CA SER A 225 32.21 13.68 13.97
C SER A 225 33.64 13.30 13.58
N ASP A 226 34.17 13.97 12.56
CA ASP A 226 35.61 14.21 12.44
C ASP A 226 35.97 15.50 13.20
#